data_AF-A0A8W7PBT0-F1
#
_entry.id   AF-A0A8W7PBT0-F1
#
_cell.length_a   1.000
_cell.length_b   1.000
_cell.length_c   1.000
_cell.angle_alpha   90.00
_cell.angle_beta   90.00
_cell.angle_gamma   90.00
#
_symmetry.space_group_name_H-M   'P 1'
#
loop_
_entity.id
_entity.type
_entity.pdbx_description
1 polymer ?
#
loop_
_entity_poly.entity_id
_entity_poly.type
_entity_poly.pdbx_seq_one_letter_code
_entity_poly.pdbx_strand_id
1 'polypeptide(L)'
;MKTPGGKMRMKYGKLFIFFMICFNLIVFYYSWKYFLTSGHYLAESLTGGEGGLRGPAALPRRFGVVAPDSIPLVSYESSYRAGDPGGATLNRLRLKPTLTEDAGRPVSARERVQHTNGYLRKSITFVFRDFYDFDNDLLQSIGSVTALIPGVSVFVIAPELPYPPLDIFNPVPATGGGGNQSGRAAAGGPTPAWFTEGSNVRFFHLAYDVTKTLKDTFPVLHVSTRYVLFMPDSVRLTGRGLLSRMLREIDTPSGSELLLQQHQHLLLKQNGHGGGGGGGASFDVNRKPERRIVAVPFGSNAKGAANCVQLQLDLPNWTLEYVTGNETERCDMFKQKHAILVETELLREMPDALASPFPDVFYIQAKLAGVKA
;
A
#
# COMPACT_ATOMS: atom_id res chain seq x y z
N MET A 1 -5.72 -56.33 -52.28
CA MET A 1 -4.67 -55.36 -52.63
C MET A 1 -4.02 -54.87 -51.35
N LYS A 2 -2.75 -55.23 -51.10
CA LYS A 2 -1.98 -54.82 -49.91
C LYS A 2 -0.73 -54.11 -50.42
N THR A 3 -0.66 -52.80 -50.23
CA THR A 3 0.50 -51.96 -50.58
C THR A 3 1.61 -52.17 -49.56
N PRO A 4 2.90 -52.26 -49.97
CA PRO A 4 4.01 -52.43 -49.04
C PRO A 4 4.44 -51.06 -48.50
N GLY A 5 4.41 -50.92 -47.16
CA GLY A 5 4.93 -49.75 -46.45
C GLY A 5 6.45 -49.74 -46.45
N GLY A 6 7.04 -48.76 -47.13
CA GLY A 6 8.47 -48.50 -47.12
C GLY A 6 8.94 -47.95 -45.76
N LYS A 7 9.67 -48.75 -45.00
CA LYS A 7 10.41 -48.29 -43.81
C LYS A 7 11.61 -47.45 -44.25
N MET A 8 11.52 -46.12 -44.14
CA MET A 8 12.70 -45.25 -44.22
C MET A 8 13.56 -45.43 -42.96
N ARG A 9 14.67 -46.16 -43.09
CA ARG A 9 15.75 -46.19 -42.09
C ARG A 9 16.47 -44.84 -42.10
N MET A 10 16.16 -43.96 -41.15
CA MET A 10 16.96 -42.76 -40.91
C MET A 10 18.35 -43.17 -40.39
N LYS A 11 19.34 -43.22 -41.29
CA LYS A 11 20.73 -43.59 -41.00
C LYS A 11 21.46 -42.60 -40.07
N TYR A 12 20.85 -41.45 -39.75
CA TYR A 12 21.48 -40.35 -38.99
C TYR A 12 20.74 -39.96 -37.69
N GLY A 13 19.84 -40.80 -37.16
CA GLY A 13 19.09 -40.47 -35.93
C GLY A 13 19.97 -40.09 -34.74
N LYS A 14 21.14 -40.72 -34.59
CA LYS A 14 22.13 -40.36 -33.55
C LYS A 14 22.76 -38.98 -33.78
N LEU A 15 22.99 -38.59 -35.04
CA LEU A 15 23.53 -37.28 -35.41
C LEU A 15 22.50 -36.17 -35.15
N PHE A 16 21.21 -36.44 -35.41
CA PHE A 16 20.14 -35.49 -35.14
C PHE A 16 19.96 -35.21 -33.64
N ILE A 17 20.01 -36.26 -32.81
CA ILE A 17 19.96 -36.11 -31.35
C ILE A 17 21.15 -35.29 -30.84
N PHE A 18 22.36 -35.58 -31.33
CA PHE A 18 23.55 -34.81 -30.97
C PHE A 18 23.43 -33.33 -31.36
N PHE A 19 22.93 -33.05 -32.57
CA PHE A 19 22.69 -31.68 -33.03
C PHE A 19 21.67 -30.94 -32.15
N MET A 20 20.57 -31.60 -31.78
CA MET A 20 19.56 -31.03 -30.88
C MET A 20 20.11 -30.70 -29.49
N ILE A 21 20.98 -31.56 -28.94
CA ILE A 21 21.63 -31.31 -27.65
C ILE A 21 22.60 -30.13 -27.74
N CYS A 22 23.44 -30.08 -28.77
CA CYS A 22 24.36 -28.96 -29.00
C CYS A 22 23.60 -27.64 -29.19
N PHE A 23 22.51 -27.65 -29.96
CA PHE A 23 21.67 -26.47 -30.16
C PHE A 23 21.08 -25.96 -28.84
N ASN A 24 20.52 -26.86 -28.02
CA ASN A 24 19.99 -26.48 -26.71
C ASN A 24 21.07 -25.97 -25.75
N LEU A 25 22.28 -26.53 -25.79
CA LEU A 25 23.42 -26.04 -25.00
C LEU A 25 23.86 -24.63 -25.43
N ILE A 26 23.84 -24.34 -26.73
CA ILE A 26 24.14 -23.01 -27.25
C ILE A 26 23.06 -22.02 -26.81
N VAL A 27 21.78 -22.36 -26.95
CA VAL A 27 20.67 -21.51 -26.49
C VAL A 27 20.77 -21.27 -24.98
N PHE A 28 21.07 -22.31 -24.20
CA PHE A 28 21.27 -22.18 -22.75
C PHE A 28 22.47 -21.28 -22.43
N TYR A 29 23.62 -21.46 -23.10
CA TYR A 29 24.80 -20.62 -22.91
C TYR A 29 24.51 -19.16 -23.23
N TYR A 30 23.83 -18.86 -24.33
CA TYR A 30 23.51 -17.48 -24.70
C TYR A 30 22.44 -16.86 -23.80
N SER A 31 21.42 -17.61 -23.39
CA SER A 31 20.42 -17.14 -22.42
C SER A 31 21.03 -16.91 -21.03
N TRP A 32 21.90 -17.82 -20.57
CA TRP A 32 22.63 -17.68 -19.30
C TRP A 32 23.62 -16.53 -19.34
N LYS A 33 24.36 -16.37 -20.44
CA LYS A 33 25.24 -15.22 -20.67
C LYS A 33 24.43 -13.92 -20.71
N TYR A 34 23.27 -13.90 -21.36
CA TYR A 34 22.38 -12.73 -21.35
C TYR A 34 21.91 -12.41 -19.94
N PHE A 35 21.54 -13.42 -19.15
CA PHE A 35 21.13 -13.23 -17.75
C PHE A 35 22.25 -12.63 -16.90
N LEU A 36 23.48 -13.15 -17.01
CA LEU A 36 24.64 -12.62 -16.29
C LEU A 36 25.07 -11.22 -16.76
N THR A 37 24.95 -10.92 -18.06
CA THR A 37 25.32 -9.61 -18.61
C THR A 37 24.23 -8.56 -18.33
N SER A 38 22.96 -8.95 -18.35
CA SER A 38 21.81 -8.08 -18.01
C SER A 38 21.76 -7.75 -16.51
N GLY A 39 22.32 -8.62 -15.67
CA GLY A 39 22.55 -8.32 -14.25
C GLY A 39 23.52 -7.14 -14.05
N HIS A 40 24.46 -6.90 -14.97
CA HIS A 40 25.38 -5.78 -14.90
C HIS A 40 24.74 -4.45 -15.36
N TYR A 41 23.83 -4.49 -16.34
CA TYR A 41 23.15 -3.29 -16.85
C TYR A 41 22.11 -2.70 -15.87
N LEU A 42 21.56 -3.49 -14.93
CA LEU A 42 20.70 -2.98 -13.85
C LEU A 42 21.49 -2.43 -12.66
N ALA A 43 22.76 -2.81 -12.49
CA ALA A 43 23.63 -2.28 -11.44
C ALA A 43 24.30 -0.95 -11.85
N GLU A 44 24.54 -0.74 -13.15
CA GLU A 44 25.20 0.45 -13.70
C GLU A 44 24.24 1.63 -13.95
N SER A 45 22.91 1.41 -13.94
CA SER A 45 21.93 2.51 -13.96
C SER A 45 21.56 3.06 -12.57
N LEU A 46 22.07 2.43 -11.51
CA LEU A 46 21.84 2.83 -10.11
C LEU A 46 23.12 3.28 -9.39
N THR A 47 24.27 3.29 -10.08
CA THR A 47 25.52 3.80 -9.55
C THR A 47 26.14 4.82 -10.52
N GLY A 48 26.02 6.09 -10.14
CA GLY A 48 26.67 7.29 -10.66
C GLY A 48 27.50 7.19 -11.94
N GLY A 49 27.03 7.90 -12.98
CA GLY A 49 27.96 8.52 -13.91
C GLY A 49 28.81 9.55 -13.18
N GLU A 50 30.12 9.33 -13.14
CA GLU A 50 31.14 10.35 -13.43
C GLU A 50 32.51 9.69 -13.57
N GLY A 51 33.15 9.94 -14.72
CA GLY A 51 34.52 9.55 -15.00
C GLY A 51 35.09 10.44 -16.10
N GLY A 52 35.62 11.61 -15.72
CA GLY A 52 36.30 12.53 -16.63
C GLY A 52 37.21 13.51 -15.89
N LEU A 53 38.51 13.20 -15.86
CA LEU A 53 39.65 13.94 -15.30
C LEU A 53 39.69 15.46 -15.62
N ARG A 54 40.06 16.30 -14.62
CA ARG A 54 41.28 17.18 -14.63
C ARG A 54 41.35 18.15 -13.42
N GLY A 55 42.46 18.07 -12.67
CA GLY A 55 43.31 19.19 -12.20
C GLY A 55 42.83 20.16 -11.09
N PRO A 56 43.68 20.58 -10.13
CA PRO A 56 43.30 21.34 -8.94
C PRO A 56 43.49 22.86 -9.09
N ALA A 57 42.60 23.67 -8.49
CA ALA A 57 42.86 25.07 -8.17
C ALA A 57 41.94 25.61 -7.05
N ALA A 58 42.58 26.10 -5.98
CA ALA A 58 42.25 27.22 -5.09
C ALA A 58 40.82 27.45 -4.51
N LEU A 59 40.81 27.60 -3.18
CA LEU A 59 39.82 28.22 -2.26
C LEU A 59 39.16 29.55 -2.77
N PRO A 60 38.04 30.08 -2.20
CA PRO A 60 37.60 29.94 -0.79
C PRO A 60 36.07 29.83 -0.48
N ARG A 61 35.81 29.37 0.75
CA ARG A 61 34.69 29.66 1.67
C ARG A 61 33.48 30.45 1.14
N ARG A 62 32.33 29.76 1.07
CA ARG A 62 31.06 30.01 1.80
C ARG A 62 29.96 29.24 1.06
N PHE A 63 29.20 28.44 1.79
CA PHE A 63 27.76 28.19 1.69
C PHE A 63 27.49 26.84 2.36
N GLY A 64 26.65 26.88 3.40
CA GLY A 64 26.32 25.72 4.23
C GLY A 64 25.60 24.65 3.43
N VAL A 65 26.13 23.43 3.49
CA VAL A 65 25.42 22.21 3.13
C VAL A 65 25.02 21.56 4.44
N VAL A 66 23.72 21.60 4.72
CA VAL A 66 23.08 20.81 5.77
C VAL A 66 23.09 19.37 5.29
N ALA A 67 23.80 18.50 6.01
CA ALA A 67 23.76 17.06 5.84
C ALA A 67 22.34 16.53 6.13
N PRO A 68 21.91 15.41 5.54
CA PRO A 68 20.60 14.84 5.81
C PRO A 68 20.59 14.32 7.26
N ASP A 69 19.84 15.01 8.13
CA ASP A 69 19.72 14.63 9.52
C ASP A 69 19.11 13.23 9.64
N SER A 70 19.90 12.40 10.32
CA SER A 70 19.62 11.14 10.97
C SER A 70 18.18 10.92 11.41
N ILE A 71 17.70 9.72 11.11
CA ILE A 71 16.60 9.01 11.77
C ILE A 71 16.77 9.15 13.31
N PRO A 72 15.77 9.61 14.07
CA PRO A 72 15.90 9.69 15.52
C PRO A 72 15.85 8.27 16.11
N LEU A 73 16.99 7.80 16.62
CA LEU A 73 17.07 6.65 17.51
C LEU A 73 16.31 6.97 18.80
N VAL A 74 15.20 6.27 19.03
CA VAL A 74 14.45 6.33 20.28
C VAL A 74 15.27 5.63 21.37
N SER A 75 15.87 6.41 22.29
CA SER A 75 16.49 5.86 23.50
C SER A 75 15.40 5.57 24.54
N TYR A 76 15.37 4.34 25.05
CA TYR A 76 14.56 4.00 26.22
C TYR A 76 15.37 4.23 27.49
N GLU A 77 14.94 5.14 28.36
CA GLU A 77 15.38 5.15 29.75
C GLU A 77 14.28 4.54 30.62
N SER A 78 14.61 3.41 31.25
CA SER A 78 13.80 2.80 32.30
C SER A 78 14.28 3.34 33.64
N SER A 79 13.51 4.24 34.25
CA SER A 79 13.79 4.70 35.61
C SER A 79 13.08 3.77 36.61
N TYR A 80 13.82 2.90 37.28
CA TYR A 80 13.33 2.20 38.47
C TYR A 80 13.38 3.15 39.67
N ARG A 81 12.24 3.41 40.30
CA ARG A 81 12.21 3.92 41.68
C ARG A 81 12.01 2.74 42.62
N ALA A 82 13.03 2.47 43.42
CA ALA A 82 12.96 1.52 44.51
C ALA A 82 12.26 2.20 45.71
N GLY A 83 11.20 1.57 46.21
CA GLY A 83 10.55 1.93 47.48
C GLY A 83 9.08 2.31 47.35
N ASP A 84 8.21 1.31 47.20
CA ASP A 84 6.85 1.36 47.76
C ASP A 84 6.31 -0.07 47.94
N PRO A 85 5.94 -0.51 49.16
CA PRO A 85 5.43 -1.85 49.40
C PRO A 85 3.91 -1.86 49.25
N GLY A 86 3.43 -2.17 48.05
CA GLY A 86 2.00 -2.34 47.80
C GLY A 86 1.72 -2.51 46.32
N GLY A 87 1.40 -3.73 45.90
CA GLY A 87 1.12 -4.02 44.50
C GLY A 87 -0.10 -3.27 43.97
N ALA A 88 0.01 -2.72 42.77
CA ALA A 88 -1.10 -2.53 41.83
C ALA A 88 -0.61 -1.92 40.50
N THR A 89 -1.20 -2.44 39.42
CA THR A 89 -1.64 -1.76 38.20
C THR A 89 -0.61 -1.20 37.20
N LEU A 90 -0.68 -1.78 35.99
CA LEU A 90 -0.19 -1.26 34.71
C LEU A 90 -0.58 0.21 34.52
N ASN A 91 0.32 1.12 34.88
CA ASN A 91 0.17 2.53 34.58
C ASN A 91 0.46 2.80 33.10
N ARG A 92 -0.61 3.24 32.42
CA ARG A 92 -0.69 3.87 31.11
C ARG A 92 0.54 4.74 30.80
N LEU A 93 1.43 4.22 29.94
CA LEU A 93 2.60 4.93 29.44
C LEU A 93 2.16 6.15 28.62
N ARG A 94 2.29 7.33 29.22
CA ARG A 94 2.09 8.63 28.56
C ARG A 94 3.43 9.07 27.97
N LEU A 95 3.60 8.90 26.68
CA LEU A 95 4.74 9.45 25.93
C LEU A 95 4.73 10.98 26.02
N LYS A 96 5.77 11.55 26.65
CA LYS A 96 6.17 12.93 26.44
C LYS A 96 6.99 12.96 25.14
N PRO A 97 6.61 13.76 24.12
CA PRO A 97 7.44 13.93 22.94
C PRO A 97 8.66 14.75 23.35
N THR A 98 9.86 14.19 23.20
CA THR A 98 11.11 14.96 23.12
C THR A 98 11.13 15.65 21.77
N LEU A 99 10.48 16.81 21.69
CA LEU A 99 10.83 17.81 20.70
C LEU A 99 12.02 18.58 21.26
N THR A 100 13.11 18.62 20.50
CA THR A 100 14.16 19.62 20.66
C THR A 100 13.49 20.98 20.84
N GLU A 101 13.67 21.55 22.03
CA GLU A 101 13.19 22.87 22.43
C GLU A 101 13.86 23.94 21.57
N ASP A 102 13.29 24.23 20.40
CA ASP A 102 13.29 25.59 19.90
C ASP A 102 12.17 26.33 20.64
N ALA A 103 12.59 27.05 21.67
CA ALA A 103 11.74 27.87 22.51
C ALA A 103 11.04 28.96 21.68
N GLY A 104 9.71 29.02 21.78
CA GLY A 104 8.96 30.26 21.60
C GLY A 104 7.98 30.32 20.42
N ARG A 105 6.84 29.61 20.52
CA ARG A 105 5.46 30.09 20.27
C ARG A 105 4.50 28.91 20.40
N PRO A 106 3.36 29.02 21.12
CA PRO A 106 2.35 27.97 21.06
C PRO A 106 1.84 27.85 19.62
N VAL A 107 2.19 26.74 18.96
CA VAL A 107 1.74 26.41 17.60
C VAL A 107 0.22 26.49 17.58
N SER A 108 -0.31 27.36 16.72
CA SER A 108 -1.75 27.61 16.66
C SER A 108 -2.49 26.32 16.27
N ALA A 109 -3.72 26.14 16.78
CA ALA A 109 -4.53 24.98 16.44
C ALA A 109 -4.71 24.83 14.90
N ARG A 110 -4.76 25.96 14.19
CA ARG A 110 -4.86 26.02 12.72
C ARG A 110 -3.62 25.47 12.02
N GLU A 111 -2.43 25.78 12.54
CA GLU A 111 -1.15 25.33 11.99
C GLU A 111 -0.95 23.82 12.18
N ARG A 112 -1.34 23.28 13.35
CA ARG A 112 -1.37 21.82 13.57
C ARG A 112 -2.27 21.12 12.56
N VAL A 113 -3.44 21.69 12.28
CA VAL A 113 -4.39 21.16 11.29
C VAL A 113 -3.78 21.15 9.89
N GLN A 114 -3.11 22.24 9.50
CA GLN A 114 -2.46 22.34 8.18
C GLN A 114 -1.33 21.31 8.03
N HIS A 115 -0.50 21.15 9.06
CA HIS A 115 0.57 20.15 9.05
C HIS A 115 0.02 18.72 8.93
N THR A 116 -1.01 18.39 9.72
CA THR A 116 -1.68 17.08 9.64
C THR A 116 -2.29 16.84 8.26
N ASN A 117 -2.96 17.84 7.67
CA ASN A 117 -3.49 17.73 6.30
C ASN A 117 -2.38 17.54 5.27
N GLY A 118 -1.27 18.25 5.41
CA GLY A 118 -0.09 18.09 4.56
C GLY A 118 0.49 16.68 4.62
N TYR A 119 0.58 16.11 5.82
CA TYR A 119 1.00 14.71 6.00
C TYR A 119 0.00 13.74 5.36
N LEU A 120 -1.29 13.84 5.68
CA LEU A 120 -2.31 12.93 5.16
C LEU A 120 -2.38 12.98 3.62
N ARG A 121 -2.27 14.16 3.01
CA ARG A 121 -2.26 14.35 1.55
C ARG A 121 -1.08 13.64 0.88
N LYS A 122 0.08 13.60 1.52
CA LYS A 122 1.28 12.94 0.98
C LYS A 122 1.29 11.44 1.26
N SER A 123 0.59 11.00 2.31
CA SER A 123 0.64 9.61 2.78
C SER A 123 -0.48 8.72 2.23
N ILE A 124 -1.68 9.25 1.97
CA ILE A 124 -2.87 8.45 1.62
C ILE A 124 -3.49 8.89 0.29
N THR A 125 -3.78 7.93 -0.58
CA THR A 125 -4.71 8.08 -1.71
C THR A 125 -6.03 7.40 -1.36
N PHE A 126 -7.15 8.10 -1.54
CA PHE A 126 -8.48 7.56 -1.29
C PHE A 126 -8.98 6.85 -2.55
N VAL A 127 -9.54 5.66 -2.41
CA VAL A 127 -10.05 4.87 -3.54
C VAL A 127 -11.49 4.43 -3.28
N PHE A 128 -12.39 4.72 -4.21
CA PHE A 128 -13.75 4.22 -4.26
C PHE A 128 -13.84 3.13 -5.33
N ARG A 129 -13.99 1.88 -4.90
CA ARG A 129 -14.07 0.70 -5.78
C ARG A 129 -15.35 -0.11 -5.56
N ASP A 130 -15.86 -0.10 -4.33
CA ASP A 130 -17.08 -0.78 -3.91
C ASP A 130 -18.26 0.21 -3.94
N PHE A 131 -18.96 0.25 -5.08
CA PHE A 131 -20.19 1.01 -5.30
C PHE A 131 -20.99 0.37 -6.44
N TYR A 132 -22.29 0.70 -6.50
CA TYR A 132 -23.17 0.31 -7.60
C TYR A 132 -23.43 1.47 -8.55
N ASP A 133 -23.48 1.20 -9.85
CA ASP A 133 -23.70 2.24 -10.86
C ASP A 133 -25.09 2.89 -10.74
N PHE A 134 -26.10 2.10 -10.37
CA PHE A 134 -27.50 2.53 -10.34
C PHE A 134 -27.94 3.18 -9.02
N ASP A 135 -27.24 2.90 -7.91
CA ASP A 135 -27.56 3.44 -6.58
C ASP A 135 -26.26 3.63 -5.79
N ASN A 136 -25.80 4.87 -5.74
CA ASN A 136 -24.58 5.25 -5.02
C ASN A 136 -24.68 6.66 -4.47
N ASP A 137 -23.90 6.91 -3.42
CA ASP A 137 -23.75 8.25 -2.84
C ASP A 137 -22.30 8.76 -2.98
N LEU A 138 -21.71 8.57 -4.17
CA LEU A 138 -20.31 8.93 -4.43
C LEU A 138 -20.08 10.44 -4.33
N LEU A 139 -21.02 11.25 -4.80
CA LEU A 139 -20.94 12.72 -4.74
C LEU A 139 -20.73 13.19 -3.29
N GLN A 140 -21.60 12.80 -2.36
CA GLN A 140 -21.44 13.23 -0.97
C GLN A 140 -20.24 12.54 -0.29
N SER A 141 -19.86 11.34 -0.72
CA SER A 141 -18.69 10.60 -0.19
C SER A 141 -17.38 11.32 -0.50
N ILE A 142 -17.16 11.62 -1.78
CA ILE A 142 -15.99 12.35 -2.27
C ILE A 142 -15.99 13.78 -1.71
N GLY A 143 -17.16 14.42 -1.65
CA GLY A 143 -17.34 15.72 -1.00
C GLY A 143 -16.85 15.73 0.44
N SER A 144 -17.18 14.73 1.24
CA SER A 144 -16.73 14.63 2.65
C SER A 144 -15.21 14.50 2.79
N VAL A 145 -14.57 13.73 1.91
CA VAL A 145 -13.12 13.53 1.90
C VAL A 145 -12.39 14.82 1.51
N THR A 146 -12.83 15.43 0.40
CA THR A 146 -12.22 16.66 -0.14
C THR A 146 -12.45 17.89 0.75
N ALA A 147 -13.56 17.95 1.48
CA ALA A 147 -13.81 18.96 2.51
C ALA A 147 -12.90 18.78 3.73
N LEU A 148 -12.63 17.53 4.14
CA LEU A 148 -11.81 17.24 5.30
C LEU A 148 -10.31 17.49 5.04
N ILE A 149 -9.84 17.07 3.86
CA ILE A 149 -8.43 17.16 3.43
C ILE A 149 -8.39 17.77 2.02
N PRO A 150 -8.31 19.10 1.91
CA PRO A 150 -8.20 19.77 0.62
C PRO A 150 -6.96 19.32 -0.16
N GLY A 151 -7.13 19.00 -1.44
CA GLY A 151 -6.04 18.63 -2.35
C GLY A 151 -5.56 17.18 -2.27
N VAL A 152 -6.28 16.30 -1.56
CA VAL A 152 -5.96 14.87 -1.52
C VAL A 152 -6.30 14.17 -2.84
N SER A 153 -5.51 13.15 -3.19
CA SER A 153 -5.76 12.29 -4.35
C SER A 153 -6.94 11.37 -4.06
N VAL A 154 -7.94 11.37 -4.95
CA VAL A 154 -9.13 10.51 -4.87
C VAL A 154 -9.32 9.79 -6.19
N PHE A 155 -9.35 8.46 -6.17
CA PHE A 155 -9.61 7.65 -7.36
C PHE A 155 -10.98 7.00 -7.25
N VAL A 156 -11.76 7.09 -8.31
CA VAL A 156 -13.01 6.32 -8.50
C VAL A 156 -12.71 5.27 -9.55
N ILE A 157 -12.86 4.00 -9.19
CA ILE A 157 -12.48 2.87 -10.02
C ILE A 157 -13.70 2.01 -10.25
N ALA A 158 -14.10 1.86 -11.51
CA ALA A 158 -15.19 1.00 -11.94
C ALA A 158 -14.65 -0.16 -12.81
N PRO A 159 -15.36 -1.30 -12.90
CA PRO A 159 -15.00 -2.33 -13.87
C PRO A 159 -15.12 -1.79 -15.31
N GLU A 160 -16.22 -1.10 -15.61
CA GLU A 160 -16.53 -0.53 -16.93
C GLU A 160 -16.99 0.93 -16.77
N LEU A 161 -17.39 1.58 -17.87
CA LEU A 161 -17.98 2.91 -17.79
C LEU A 161 -19.42 2.78 -17.24
N PRO A 162 -19.75 3.37 -16.08
CA PRO A 162 -21.05 3.21 -15.44
C PRO A 162 -22.20 3.71 -16.31
N TYR A 163 -23.28 2.93 -16.35
CA TYR A 163 -24.56 3.35 -16.93
C TYR A 163 -25.71 3.04 -15.95
N PRO A 164 -26.57 4.02 -15.59
CA PRO A 164 -26.60 5.40 -16.08
C PRO A 164 -25.34 6.20 -15.68
N PRO A 165 -25.00 7.28 -16.42
CA PRO A 165 -23.85 8.11 -16.07
C PRO A 165 -23.96 8.62 -14.64
N LEU A 166 -22.89 8.45 -13.86
CA LEU A 166 -22.84 8.89 -12.46
C LEU A 166 -22.95 10.41 -12.35
N ASP A 167 -23.64 10.89 -11.31
CA ASP A 167 -23.81 12.32 -11.02
C ASP A 167 -22.48 13.08 -10.87
N ILE A 168 -21.42 12.38 -10.48
CA ILE A 168 -20.08 12.96 -10.35
C ILE A 168 -19.53 13.50 -11.67
N PHE A 169 -20.01 13.01 -12.82
CA PHE A 169 -19.58 13.44 -14.15
C PHE A 169 -20.27 14.73 -14.62
N ASN A 170 -21.36 15.15 -13.96
CA ASN A 170 -22.16 16.29 -14.37
C ASN A 170 -21.93 17.47 -13.42
N PRO A 171 -20.98 18.38 -13.73
CA PRO A 171 -20.83 19.60 -12.96
C PRO A 171 -22.04 20.53 -13.20
N VAL A 172 -22.96 20.62 -12.25
CA VAL A 172 -23.99 21.65 -12.17
C VAL A 172 -23.34 22.98 -11.77
N PRO A 173 -23.29 23.98 -12.67
CA PRO A 173 -22.79 25.30 -12.32
C PRO A 173 -23.70 25.98 -11.29
N ALA A 174 -23.09 26.69 -10.33
CA ALA A 174 -23.81 27.63 -9.48
C ALA A 174 -24.24 28.85 -10.31
N THR A 175 -25.34 28.76 -11.04
CA THR A 175 -25.92 29.92 -11.72
C THR A 175 -27.41 30.01 -11.47
N GLY A 176 -27.79 31.07 -10.73
CA GLY A 176 -28.91 31.96 -11.02
C GLY A 176 -30.33 31.38 -10.95
N GLY A 177 -31.11 31.84 -9.97
CA GLY A 177 -32.53 31.54 -9.86
C GLY A 177 -33.34 31.92 -11.11
N GLY A 178 -34.41 31.16 -11.34
CA GLY A 178 -35.43 31.45 -12.34
C GLY A 178 -35.97 30.22 -13.04
N GLY A 179 -36.80 29.41 -12.36
CA GLY A 179 -37.51 28.31 -13.02
C GLY A 179 -38.32 27.47 -12.06
N ASN A 180 -39.62 27.76 -11.94
CA ASN A 180 -40.58 26.93 -11.22
C ASN A 180 -40.65 25.53 -11.85
N GLN A 181 -40.05 24.52 -11.20
CA GLN A 181 -40.43 23.13 -11.39
C GLN A 181 -40.56 22.45 -10.03
N SER A 182 -41.82 22.13 -9.72
CA SER A 182 -42.24 21.33 -8.58
C SER A 182 -41.83 19.87 -8.79
N GLY A 183 -40.64 19.52 -8.30
CA GLY A 183 -40.17 18.15 -8.15
C GLY A 183 -39.08 18.15 -7.08
N ARG A 184 -39.35 17.45 -5.97
CA ARG A 184 -38.53 17.33 -4.74
C ARG A 184 -37.05 17.72 -4.93
N ALA A 185 -36.72 18.94 -4.54
CA ALA A 185 -35.35 19.44 -4.48
C ALA A 185 -34.57 18.66 -3.41
N ALA A 186 -33.70 17.76 -3.85
CA ALA A 186 -32.54 17.38 -3.06
C ALA A 186 -31.70 18.65 -2.84
N ALA A 187 -31.25 18.88 -1.62
CA ALA A 187 -30.46 20.05 -1.23
C ALA A 187 -29.08 20.06 -1.94
N GLY A 188 -29.06 20.47 -3.21
CA GLY A 188 -27.88 20.50 -4.06
C GLY A 188 -27.24 21.87 -4.08
N GLY A 189 -26.17 22.05 -3.32
CA GLY A 189 -25.16 23.07 -3.65
C GLY A 189 -24.48 22.75 -4.99
N PRO A 190 -23.67 23.67 -5.56
CA PRO A 190 -22.94 23.41 -6.80
C PRO A 190 -22.12 22.13 -6.69
N THR A 191 -22.31 21.22 -7.63
CA THR A 191 -21.47 20.02 -7.71
C THR A 191 -20.07 20.44 -8.18
N PRO A 192 -19.02 20.14 -7.42
CA PRO A 192 -17.66 20.52 -7.76
C PRO A 192 -17.20 19.87 -9.08
N ALA A 193 -16.51 20.64 -9.91
CA ALA A 193 -15.95 20.17 -11.18
C ALA A 193 -14.70 19.30 -10.93
N TRP A 194 -14.90 18.07 -10.46
CA TRP A 194 -13.83 17.17 -10.04
C TRP A 194 -12.99 16.56 -11.16
N PHE A 195 -13.45 16.60 -12.40
CA PHE A 195 -12.76 15.97 -13.54
C PHE A 195 -12.13 16.97 -14.50
N THR A 196 -11.91 18.21 -14.05
CA THR A 196 -11.18 19.22 -14.82
C THR A 196 -9.68 18.95 -14.80
N GLU A 197 -8.97 19.47 -15.80
CA GLU A 197 -7.51 19.35 -15.87
C GLU A 197 -6.86 19.97 -14.63
N GLY A 198 -6.00 19.19 -13.96
CA GLY A 198 -5.36 19.59 -12.69
C GLY A 198 -6.15 19.24 -11.43
N SER A 199 -7.31 18.58 -11.53
CA SER A 199 -8.01 18.05 -10.37
C SER A 199 -7.25 16.90 -9.70
N ASN A 200 -7.47 16.74 -8.40
CA ASN A 200 -6.91 15.61 -7.63
C ASN A 200 -7.84 14.38 -7.64
N VAL A 201 -9.04 14.50 -8.25
CA VAL A 201 -10.03 13.44 -8.33
C VAL A 201 -9.97 12.84 -9.74
N ARG A 202 -9.77 11.53 -9.86
CA ARG A 202 -9.62 10.84 -11.14
C ARG A 202 -10.55 9.64 -11.23
N PHE A 203 -11.09 9.41 -12.42
CA PHE A 203 -11.89 8.24 -12.73
C PHE A 203 -11.08 7.27 -13.58
N PHE A 204 -11.14 5.99 -13.23
CA PHE A 204 -10.54 4.89 -13.97
C PHE A 204 -11.58 3.80 -14.21
N HIS A 205 -11.52 3.15 -15.38
CA HIS A 205 -12.21 1.89 -15.62
C HIS A 205 -11.19 0.78 -15.89
N LEU A 206 -11.48 -0.42 -15.42
CA LEU A 206 -10.59 -1.59 -15.52
C LEU A 206 -10.76 -2.35 -16.84
N ALA A 207 -11.81 -2.03 -17.61
CA ALA A 207 -12.07 -2.63 -18.91
C ALA A 207 -10.88 -2.47 -19.85
N TYR A 208 -10.57 -3.53 -20.60
CA TYR A 208 -9.52 -3.51 -21.60
C TYR A 208 -9.87 -2.51 -22.70
N ASP A 209 -8.95 -1.58 -22.96
CA ASP A 209 -9.09 -0.55 -23.98
C ASP A 209 -7.82 -0.54 -24.84
N VAL A 210 -7.97 -0.85 -26.13
CA VAL A 210 -6.87 -0.90 -27.10
C VAL A 210 -6.23 0.47 -27.36
N THR A 211 -6.91 1.56 -26.99
CA THR A 211 -6.44 2.93 -27.20
C THR A 211 -5.57 3.44 -26.06
N LYS A 212 -5.56 2.74 -24.92
CA LYS A 212 -4.87 3.16 -23.69
C LYS A 212 -3.59 2.38 -23.48
N THR A 213 -2.62 3.03 -22.83
CA THR A 213 -1.38 2.34 -22.43
C THR A 213 -1.62 1.50 -21.18
N LEU A 214 -0.75 0.52 -20.92
CA LEU A 214 -0.80 -0.27 -19.68
C LEU A 214 -0.80 0.63 -18.43
N LYS A 215 -0.07 1.74 -18.47
CA LYS A 215 -0.03 2.67 -17.34
C LYS A 215 -1.41 3.26 -17.06
N ASP A 216 -2.15 3.59 -18.11
CA ASP A 216 -3.48 4.20 -18.03
C ASP A 216 -4.58 3.19 -17.67
N THR A 217 -4.38 1.90 -17.94
CA THR A 217 -5.33 0.83 -17.59
C THR A 217 -5.16 0.30 -16.18
N PHE A 218 -4.00 0.51 -15.53
CA PHE A 218 -3.73 0.02 -14.17
C PHE A 218 -3.74 1.18 -13.14
N PRO A 219 -4.84 1.38 -12.39
CA PRO A 219 -4.97 2.51 -11.46
C PRO A 219 -3.90 2.52 -10.36
N VAL A 220 -3.45 1.33 -9.93
CA VAL A 220 -2.41 1.16 -8.91
C VAL A 220 -1.10 1.83 -9.32
N LEU A 221 -0.79 1.91 -10.63
CA LEU A 221 0.41 2.56 -11.14
C LEU A 221 0.36 4.09 -11.02
N HIS A 222 -0.83 4.69 -10.94
CA HIS A 222 -1.03 6.12 -10.73
C HIS A 222 -0.96 6.55 -9.26
N VAL A 223 -0.99 5.59 -8.32
CA VAL A 223 -0.87 5.89 -6.88
C VAL A 223 0.58 6.26 -6.56
N SER A 224 0.79 7.50 -6.12
CA SER A 224 2.09 8.02 -5.69
C SER A 224 2.30 7.98 -4.17
N THR A 225 1.24 7.75 -3.40
CA THR A 225 1.30 7.73 -1.94
C THR A 225 1.71 6.36 -1.42
N ARG A 226 2.24 6.32 -0.19
CA ARG A 226 2.66 5.07 0.45
C ARG A 226 1.47 4.15 0.79
N TYR A 227 0.34 4.74 1.18
CA TYR A 227 -0.85 3.99 1.53
C TYR A 227 -2.01 4.32 0.59
N VAL A 228 -2.87 3.31 0.42
CA VAL A 228 -4.17 3.40 -0.23
C VAL A 228 -5.23 3.12 0.82
N LEU A 229 -6.25 3.99 0.87
CA LEU A 229 -7.42 3.82 1.71
C LEU A 229 -8.63 3.57 0.82
N PHE A 230 -9.08 2.31 0.78
CA PHE A 230 -10.35 1.97 0.15
C PHE A 230 -11.49 2.40 1.07
N MET A 231 -12.32 3.28 0.52
CA MET A 231 -13.54 3.76 1.15
C MET A 231 -14.71 3.17 0.38
N PRO A 232 -15.71 2.57 1.06
CA PRO A 232 -16.92 2.22 0.38
C PRO A 232 -17.79 3.45 0.16
N ASP A 233 -18.76 3.30 -0.72
CA ASP A 233 -19.77 4.31 -0.99
C ASP A 233 -20.55 4.69 0.30
N SER A 234 -21.24 5.83 0.28
CA SER A 234 -22.18 6.22 1.34
C SER A 234 -21.57 6.39 2.76
N VAL A 235 -20.23 6.40 2.90
CA VAL A 235 -19.53 6.62 4.16
C VAL A 235 -18.91 8.01 4.23
N ARG A 236 -19.09 8.68 5.37
CA ARG A 236 -18.53 10.02 5.63
C ARG A 236 -17.46 9.96 6.71
N LEU A 237 -16.39 10.71 6.52
CA LEU A 237 -15.36 10.88 7.54
C LEU A 237 -15.79 11.95 8.54
N THR A 238 -15.86 11.58 9.82
CA THR A 238 -16.22 12.52 10.91
C THR A 238 -15.05 13.41 11.33
N GLY A 239 -13.81 12.95 11.13
CA GLY A 239 -12.63 13.72 11.48
C GLY A 239 -11.30 13.05 11.15
N ARG A 240 -10.23 13.84 11.23
CA ARG A 240 -8.85 13.44 10.90
C ARG A 240 -8.23 12.47 11.90
N GLY A 241 -8.76 12.46 13.14
CA GLY A 241 -8.26 11.61 14.22
C GLY A 241 -8.28 10.12 13.87
N LEU A 242 -9.33 9.68 13.15
CA LEU A 242 -9.44 8.30 12.68
C LEU A 242 -8.30 7.95 11.72
N LEU A 243 -8.05 8.79 10.71
CA LEU A 243 -6.99 8.57 9.72
C LEU A 243 -5.61 8.55 10.37
N SER A 244 -5.34 9.47 11.31
CA SER A 244 -4.08 9.47 12.06
C SER A 244 -3.91 8.22 12.92
N ARG A 245 -5.00 7.66 13.45
CA ARG A 245 -4.98 6.42 14.22
C ARG A 245 -4.72 5.22 13.33
N MET A 246 -5.33 5.18 12.14
CA MET A 246 -5.11 4.11 11.16
C MET A 246 -3.66 4.08 10.67
N LEU A 247 -3.10 5.23 10.32
CA LEU A 247 -1.68 5.34 9.94
C LEU A 247 -0.74 4.93 11.07
N ARG A 248 -1.07 5.32 12.32
CA ARG A 248 -0.28 4.88 13.46
C ARG A 248 -0.36 3.37 13.66
N GLU A 249 -1.53 2.77 13.49
CA GLU A 249 -1.74 1.34 13.69
C GLU A 249 -0.96 0.51 12.66
N ILE A 250 -1.03 0.89 11.38
CA ILE A 250 -0.31 0.18 10.30
C ILE A 250 1.21 0.33 10.44
N ASP A 251 1.70 1.46 10.97
CA ASP A 251 3.11 1.70 11.22
C ASP A 251 3.60 1.09 12.55
N THR A 252 2.70 0.59 13.41
CA THR A 252 3.11 0.03 14.70
C THR A 252 3.73 -1.36 14.49
N PRO A 253 5.03 -1.54 14.83
CA PRO A 253 5.72 -2.82 14.63
C PRO A 253 5.05 -3.91 15.47
N SER A 254 5.08 -5.14 14.96
CA SER A 254 4.48 -6.28 15.68
C SER A 254 5.31 -6.58 16.92
N GLY A 255 4.72 -7.26 17.91
CA GLY A 255 5.48 -7.73 19.06
C GLY A 255 6.71 -8.58 18.67
N SER A 256 6.60 -9.33 17.56
CA SER A 256 7.72 -10.09 16.97
C SER A 256 8.82 -9.17 16.42
N GLU A 257 8.47 -8.12 15.66
CA GLU A 257 9.43 -7.13 15.15
C GLU A 257 10.09 -6.33 16.28
N LEU A 258 9.34 -5.96 17.31
CA LEU A 258 9.87 -5.28 18.50
C LEU A 258 10.91 -6.14 19.23
N LEU A 259 10.65 -7.43 19.39
CA LEU A 259 11.61 -8.37 19.98
C LEU A 259 12.84 -8.54 19.08
N LEU A 260 12.66 -8.56 17.76
CA LEU A 260 13.74 -8.63 16.78
C LEU A 260 14.62 -7.37 16.83
N GLN A 261 14.02 -6.20 16.91
CA GLN A 261 14.71 -4.93 17.03
C GLN A 261 15.45 -4.83 18.37
N GLN A 262 14.85 -5.32 19.46
CA GLN A 262 15.51 -5.42 20.77
C GLN A 262 16.70 -6.38 20.72
N HIS A 263 16.56 -7.55 20.07
CA HIS A 263 17.64 -8.51 19.90
C HIS A 263 18.79 -7.93 19.08
N GLN A 264 18.49 -7.26 17.96
CA GLN A 264 19.49 -6.58 17.13
C GLN A 264 20.25 -5.50 17.91
N HIS A 265 19.54 -4.72 18.74
CA HIS A 265 20.16 -3.71 19.60
C HIS A 265 21.07 -4.32 20.68
N LEU A 266 20.72 -5.50 21.22
CA LEU A 266 21.57 -6.24 22.17
C LEU A 266 22.83 -6.80 21.51
N LEU A 267 22.73 -7.34 20.29
CA LEU A 267 23.88 -7.83 19.52
C LEU A 267 24.84 -6.70 19.13
N LEU A 268 24.32 -5.53 18.71
CA LEU A 268 25.13 -4.35 18.42
C LEU A 268 25.82 -3.81 19.69
N LYS A 269 25.17 -3.90 20.85
CA LYS A 269 25.77 -3.51 22.13
C LYS A 269 26.86 -4.48 22.61
N GLN A 270 26.75 -5.77 22.28
CA GLN A 270 27.79 -6.77 22.57
C GLN A 270 29.02 -6.62 21.67
N ASN A 271 28.84 -6.30 20.39
CA ASN A 271 29.97 -6.08 19.47
C ASN A 271 30.78 -4.79 19.75
N GLY A 272 30.34 -3.95 20.70
CA GLY A 272 31.11 -2.81 21.19
C GLY A 272 32.18 -3.16 22.24
N HIS A 273 32.19 -4.37 22.80
CA HIS A 273 33.16 -4.79 23.83
C HIS A 273 33.55 -6.26 23.69
N GLY A 274 34.70 -6.52 23.06
CA GLY A 274 35.43 -7.78 23.19
C GLY A 274 35.01 -8.87 22.20
N GLY A 275 36.00 -9.43 21.52
CA GLY A 275 35.83 -10.45 20.48
C GLY A 275 35.59 -11.86 21.01
N GLY A 276 35.37 -12.76 20.05
CA GLY A 276 35.48 -14.21 20.23
C GLY A 276 34.17 -14.97 20.14
N GLY A 277 33.93 -15.55 18.95
CA GLY A 277 33.42 -16.92 18.79
C GLY A 277 32.02 -17.27 19.30
N GLY A 278 31.14 -17.65 18.36
CA GLY A 278 30.09 -18.63 18.67
C GLY A 278 28.78 -18.41 17.92
N GLY A 279 28.56 -19.21 16.86
CA GLY A 279 27.23 -19.69 16.46
C GLY A 279 26.18 -18.62 16.13
N GLY A 280 26.44 -17.77 15.14
CA GLY A 280 25.42 -16.87 14.61
C GLY A 280 24.37 -17.64 13.80
N ALA A 281 23.15 -17.72 14.33
CA ALA A 281 21.97 -18.04 13.52
C ALA A 281 21.95 -17.11 12.29
N SER A 282 21.84 -17.70 11.10
CA SER A 282 21.76 -16.99 9.82
C SER A 282 20.62 -15.96 9.87
N PHE A 283 20.98 -14.69 10.07
CA PHE A 283 20.04 -13.58 10.03
C PHE A 283 19.74 -13.29 8.57
N ASP A 284 18.52 -13.61 8.13
CA ASP A 284 18.10 -13.42 6.75
C ASP A 284 17.89 -11.92 6.48
N VAL A 285 18.91 -11.28 5.92
CA VAL A 285 18.94 -9.85 5.57
C VAL A 285 17.86 -9.50 4.52
N ASN A 286 17.24 -10.50 3.89
CA ASN A 286 16.14 -10.33 2.94
C ASN A 286 14.74 -10.43 3.55
N ARG A 287 14.59 -10.50 4.88
CA ARG A 287 13.26 -10.58 5.48
C ARG A 287 12.50 -9.26 5.30
N LYS A 288 11.57 -9.28 4.35
CA LYS A 288 10.63 -8.19 4.07
C LYS A 288 9.83 -7.85 5.34
N PRO A 289 9.62 -6.55 5.65
CA PRO A 289 8.86 -6.14 6.84
C PRO A 289 7.47 -6.78 6.85
N GLU A 290 6.94 -7.09 8.04
CA GLU A 290 5.61 -7.69 8.19
C GLU A 290 4.54 -6.69 7.78
N ARG A 291 4.10 -6.78 6.51
CA ARG A 291 3.04 -5.94 5.98
C ARG A 291 1.70 -6.28 6.62
N ARG A 292 0.87 -5.26 6.82
CA ARG A 292 -0.46 -5.39 7.42
C ARG A 292 -1.50 -4.62 6.63
N ILE A 293 -2.73 -5.07 6.79
CA ILE A 293 -3.92 -4.35 6.37
C ILE A 293 -4.58 -3.85 7.66
N VAL A 294 -5.21 -2.68 7.61
CA VAL A 294 -6.03 -2.17 8.71
C VAL A 294 -7.46 -2.02 8.21
N ALA A 295 -8.36 -2.83 8.75
CA ALA A 295 -9.79 -2.73 8.48
C ALA A 295 -10.51 -1.88 9.54
N VAL A 296 -11.34 -0.93 9.11
CA VAL A 296 -12.14 -0.10 10.02
C VAL A 296 -13.64 -0.32 9.77
N PRO A 297 -14.36 -0.95 10.71
CA PRO A 297 -15.79 -1.17 10.58
C PRO A 297 -16.58 0.13 10.74
N PHE A 298 -17.74 0.21 10.10
CA PHE A 298 -18.65 1.35 10.26
C PHE A 298 -19.68 1.13 11.35
N GLY A 299 -20.15 2.22 11.97
CA GLY A 299 -21.12 2.15 13.08
C GLY A 299 -22.48 1.54 12.71
N SER A 300 -22.84 1.54 11.42
CA SER A 300 -24.08 0.92 10.92
C SER A 300 -24.03 -0.60 10.87
N ASN A 301 -22.86 -1.20 11.08
CA ASN A 301 -22.67 -2.65 11.03
C ASN A 301 -23.39 -3.36 12.19
N ALA A 302 -23.96 -4.53 11.91
CA ALA A 302 -24.68 -5.30 12.91
C ALA A 302 -23.71 -5.84 13.98
N LYS A 303 -23.97 -5.50 15.25
CA LYS A 303 -23.09 -5.76 16.40
C LYS A 303 -23.11 -7.19 16.94
N GLY A 304 -23.58 -8.17 16.17
CA GLY A 304 -23.79 -9.55 16.63
C GLY A 304 -23.22 -10.66 15.74
N ALA A 305 -22.64 -10.32 14.58
CA ALA A 305 -22.03 -11.30 13.69
C ALA A 305 -20.51 -11.37 13.89
N ALA A 306 -19.92 -12.56 13.75
CA ALA A 306 -18.48 -12.74 13.66
C ALA A 306 -17.98 -12.14 12.34
N ASN A 307 -17.69 -10.84 12.37
CA ASN A 307 -17.29 -10.07 11.19
C ASN A 307 -15.83 -10.29 10.83
N CYS A 308 -15.00 -10.58 11.83
CA CYS A 308 -13.60 -10.95 11.69
C CYS A 308 -13.54 -12.46 11.47
N VAL A 309 -13.02 -12.88 10.32
CA VAL A 309 -13.04 -14.27 9.88
C VAL A 309 -11.64 -14.71 9.48
N GLN A 310 -11.29 -15.94 9.84
CA GLN A 310 -10.08 -16.61 9.36
C GLN A 310 -10.40 -17.38 8.09
N LEU A 311 -9.49 -17.33 7.12
CA LEU A 311 -9.61 -18.03 5.85
C LEU A 311 -8.67 -19.23 5.83
N GLN A 312 -9.21 -20.41 5.53
CA GLN A 312 -8.42 -21.59 5.22
C GLN A 312 -8.54 -21.87 3.72
N LEU A 313 -7.42 -21.76 3.01
CA LEU A 313 -7.36 -21.99 1.56
C LEU A 313 -6.59 -23.28 1.31
N ASP A 314 -7.20 -24.18 0.56
CA ASP A 314 -6.57 -25.38 0.02
C ASP A 314 -6.72 -25.34 -1.51
N LEU A 315 -5.69 -24.78 -2.16
CA LEU A 315 -5.64 -24.58 -3.60
C LEU A 315 -5.66 -25.91 -4.38
N PRO A 316 -4.94 -26.98 -3.99
CA PRO A 316 -5.05 -28.29 -4.65
C PRO A 316 -6.48 -28.83 -4.72
N ASN A 317 -7.26 -28.65 -3.65
CA ASN A 317 -8.64 -29.12 -3.56
C ASN A 317 -9.68 -28.06 -3.93
N TRP A 318 -9.24 -26.84 -4.29
CA TRP A 318 -10.09 -25.72 -4.67
C TRP A 318 -11.10 -25.33 -3.58
N THR A 319 -10.71 -25.46 -2.31
CA THR A 319 -11.58 -25.17 -1.17
C THR A 319 -11.16 -23.89 -0.44
N LEU A 320 -12.17 -23.12 -0.05
CA LEU A 320 -12.05 -21.94 0.79
C LEU A 320 -13.03 -22.10 1.95
N GLU A 321 -12.50 -22.22 3.16
CA GLU A 321 -13.30 -22.32 4.38
C GLU A 321 -13.20 -21.03 5.20
N TYR A 322 -14.37 -20.56 5.64
CA TYR A 322 -14.50 -19.39 6.51
C TYR A 322 -14.65 -19.87 7.94
N VAL A 323 -13.64 -19.63 8.76
CA VAL A 323 -13.61 -20.02 10.17
C VAL A 323 -13.86 -18.79 11.03
N THR A 324 -14.99 -18.79 11.75
CA THR A 324 -15.30 -17.75 12.74
C THR A 324 -14.58 -18.07 14.04
N GLY A 325 -13.67 -17.20 14.46
CA GLY A 325 -12.94 -17.33 15.72
C GLY A 325 -13.40 -16.31 16.78
N ASN A 326 -12.78 -16.39 17.95
CA ASN A 326 -12.93 -15.38 19.01
C ASN A 326 -12.01 -14.17 18.81
N GLU A 327 -11.09 -14.23 17.84
CA GLU A 327 -10.20 -13.13 17.49
C GLU A 327 -11.01 -12.04 16.77
N THR A 328 -11.07 -10.85 17.36
CA THR A 328 -11.80 -9.70 16.83
C THR A 328 -10.90 -8.62 16.23
N GLU A 329 -9.62 -8.62 16.61
CA GLU A 329 -8.65 -7.58 16.23
C GLU A 329 -7.67 -8.03 15.14
N ARG A 330 -7.61 -9.33 14.82
CA ARG A 330 -6.74 -9.89 13.79
C ARG A 330 -7.51 -10.93 13.00
N CYS A 331 -7.71 -10.67 11.72
CA CYS A 331 -8.41 -11.59 10.82
C CYS A 331 -7.63 -11.79 9.53
N ASP A 332 -8.05 -12.77 8.74
CA ASP A 332 -7.66 -12.83 7.34
C ASP A 332 -8.65 -12.03 6.47
N MET A 333 -9.91 -11.86 6.91
CA MET A 333 -10.96 -11.14 6.19
C MET A 333 -11.97 -10.48 7.14
N PHE A 334 -12.50 -9.32 6.72
CA PHE A 334 -13.64 -8.67 7.38
C PHE A 334 -14.88 -8.66 6.47
N LYS A 335 -16.01 -9.22 6.93
CA LYS A 335 -17.19 -9.50 6.08
C LYS A 335 -18.17 -8.33 5.84
N GLN A 336 -18.32 -7.41 6.79
CA GLN A 336 -19.30 -6.32 6.69
C GLN A 336 -18.70 -5.08 6.04
N LYS A 337 -19.49 -4.05 5.73
CA LYS A 337 -19.00 -2.79 5.16
C LYS A 337 -17.89 -2.18 6.04
N HIS A 338 -16.72 -1.91 5.47
CA HIS A 338 -15.55 -1.40 6.20
C HIS A 338 -14.61 -0.61 5.28
N ALA A 339 -13.79 0.25 5.85
CA ALA A 339 -12.67 0.87 5.13
C ALA A 339 -11.42 -0.02 5.23
N ILE A 340 -10.58 -0.01 4.21
CA ILE A 340 -9.37 -0.83 4.15
C ILE A 340 -8.16 0.08 3.89
N LEU A 341 -7.25 0.17 4.86
CA LEU A 341 -5.96 0.82 4.68
C LEU A 341 -4.90 -0.24 4.39
N VAL A 342 -4.13 -0.02 3.33
CA VAL A 342 -3.10 -0.97 2.87
C VAL A 342 -1.92 -0.21 2.25
N GLU A 343 -0.74 -0.79 2.31
CA GLU A 343 0.43 -0.27 1.60
C GLU A 343 0.30 -0.44 0.08
N THR A 344 0.68 0.60 -0.67
CA THR A 344 0.65 0.58 -2.14
C THR A 344 1.54 -0.52 -2.72
N GLU A 345 2.64 -0.85 -2.05
CA GLU A 345 3.54 -1.93 -2.49
C GLU A 345 2.87 -3.31 -2.42
N LEU A 346 2.00 -3.55 -1.44
CA LEU A 346 1.27 -4.80 -1.34
C LEU A 346 0.30 -4.95 -2.53
N LEU A 347 -0.38 -3.87 -2.91
CA LEU A 347 -1.27 -3.86 -4.08
C LEU A 347 -0.53 -4.13 -5.40
N ARG A 348 0.75 -3.73 -5.49
CA ARG A 348 1.59 -3.96 -6.68
C ARG A 348 2.10 -5.41 -6.79
N GLU A 349 2.08 -6.16 -5.70
CA GLU A 349 2.52 -7.56 -5.66
C GLU A 349 1.38 -8.54 -5.89
N MET A 350 0.15 -8.13 -5.59
CA MET A 350 -1.03 -8.92 -5.89
C MET A 350 -1.27 -8.98 -7.41
N PRO A 351 -1.56 -10.16 -7.99
CA PRO A 351 -1.85 -10.29 -9.42
C PRO A 351 -3.02 -9.42 -9.90
N ASP A 352 -4.09 -9.32 -9.10
CA ASP A 352 -5.25 -8.50 -9.44
C ASP A 352 -5.93 -7.92 -8.18
N ALA A 353 -5.30 -6.92 -7.58
CA ALA A 353 -5.74 -6.34 -6.31
C ALA A 353 -7.13 -5.68 -6.33
N LEU A 354 -7.67 -5.38 -7.51
CA LEU A 354 -8.92 -4.62 -7.71
C LEU A 354 -10.04 -5.45 -8.34
N ALA A 355 -9.84 -6.77 -8.43
CA ALA A 355 -10.80 -7.74 -8.94
C ALA A 355 -12.15 -7.68 -8.19
N SER A 356 -13.22 -7.92 -8.93
CA SER A 356 -14.55 -8.18 -8.36
C SER A 356 -14.71 -9.67 -7.99
N PRO A 357 -15.50 -10.02 -6.95
CA PRO A 357 -16.13 -9.11 -5.98
C PRO A 357 -15.09 -8.50 -5.03
N PHE A 358 -15.12 -7.18 -4.90
CA PHE A 358 -14.26 -6.42 -4.00
C PHE A 358 -15.05 -6.10 -2.72
N PRO A 359 -14.50 -6.31 -1.51
CA PRO A 359 -13.10 -6.66 -1.19
C PRO A 359 -12.81 -8.16 -0.98
N ASP A 360 -13.75 -9.07 -1.22
CA ASP A 360 -13.57 -10.50 -0.91
C ASP A 360 -12.35 -11.11 -1.63
N VAL A 361 -12.22 -10.87 -2.95
CA VAL A 361 -11.10 -11.36 -3.75
C VAL A 361 -9.78 -10.73 -3.32
N PHE A 362 -9.82 -9.47 -2.85
CA PHE A 362 -8.66 -8.79 -2.30
C PHE A 362 -8.16 -9.51 -1.02
N TYR A 363 -9.06 -9.91 -0.13
CA TYR A 363 -8.69 -10.65 1.09
C TYR A 363 -8.15 -12.06 0.82
N ILE A 364 -8.71 -12.75 -0.16
CA ILE A 364 -8.20 -14.05 -0.61
C ILE A 364 -6.75 -13.89 -1.10
N GLN A 365 -6.46 -12.88 -1.91
CA GLN A 365 -5.10 -12.59 -2.38
C GLN A 365 -4.17 -12.15 -1.25
N ALA A 366 -4.65 -11.33 -0.31
CA ALA A 366 -3.87 -10.94 0.86
C ALA A 366 -3.47 -12.15 1.71
N LYS A 367 -4.39 -13.10 1.90
CA LYS A 367 -4.13 -14.35 2.62
C LYS A 367 -3.06 -15.20 1.92
N LEU A 368 -3.13 -15.31 0.58
CA LEU A 368 -2.10 -15.99 -0.21
C LEU A 368 -0.73 -15.30 -0.12
N ALA A 369 -0.72 -13.97 0.04
CA ALA A 369 0.49 -13.19 0.31
C ALA A 369 0.96 -13.26 1.77
N GLY A 370 0.27 -14.00 2.65
CA GLY A 370 0.61 -14.14 4.06
C GLY A 370 0.31 -12.90 4.91
N VAL A 371 -0.53 -11.98 4.42
CA VAL A 371 -0.88 -10.72 5.10
C VAL A 371 -2.21 -10.87 5.84
N LYS A 372 -2.28 -10.31 7.04
CA LYS A 372 -3.48 -10.25 7.89
C LYS A 372 -4.02 -8.82 8.02
N ALA A 373 -5.30 -8.73 8.35
CA ALA A 373 -6.08 -7.51 8.49
C ALA A 373 -6.53 -7.20 9.92
#